data_AF-A0A849IPK0-F1
#
_entry.id   AF-A0A849IPK0-F1
#
_cell.length_a   1.000
_cell.length_b   1.000
_cell.length_c   1.000
_cell.angle_alpha   90.00
_cell.angle_beta   90.00
_cell.angle_gamma   90.00
#
_symmetry.space_group_name_H-M   'P 1'
#
loop_
_entity.id
_entity.type
_entity.pdbx_description
1 polymer ?
#
loop_
_entity_poly.entity_id
_entity_poly.type
_entity_poly.pdbx_seq_one_letter_code
_entity_poly.pdbx_strand_id
1 'polypeptide(L)' 'MTSAGSAKRVREHRSRLAQQGLRPVQIWVPDVRAPGFAQEAHRQSRAVAESMSAADDQAFVDAVSTWPDE' A
#
# COMPACT_ATOMS: atom_id res chain seq x y z
N MET A 1 14.71 19.71 -20.21
CA MET A 1 13.54 19.52 -21.08
C MET A 1 13.19 18.04 -21.00
N THR A 2 12.23 17.54 -20.22
CA THR A 2 10.75 17.63 -20.39
C THR A 2 10.03 17.32 -19.04
N SER A 3 9.87 18.33 -18.17
CA SER A 3 9.12 18.19 -16.91
C SER A 3 7.60 18.40 -17.08
N ALA A 4 7.21 19.26 -18.03
CA ALA A 4 5.81 19.66 -18.23
C ALA A 4 4.87 18.49 -18.60
N GLY A 5 5.35 17.54 -19.41
CA GLY A 5 4.57 16.35 -19.80
C GLY A 5 4.35 15.35 -18.66
N SER A 6 5.34 15.20 -17.77
CA SER A 6 5.24 14.32 -16.60
C SER A 6 4.34 14.92 -15.52
N ALA A 7 4.49 16.22 -15.23
CA ALA A 7 3.63 16.93 -14.29
C ALA A 7 2.15 16.94 -14.75
N LYS A 8 1.90 17.13 -16.06
CA LYS A 8 0.55 17.06 -16.62
C LYS A 8 -0.08 15.68 -16.45
N ARG A 9 0.65 14.59 -16.77
CA ARG A 9 0.17 13.21 -16.59
C ARG A 9 -0.13 12.87 -15.14
N VAL A 10 0.73 13.27 -14.20
CA VAL A 10 0.50 13.06 -12.75
C VAL A 10 -0.76 13.79 -12.29
N ARG A 11 -0.99 15.03 -12.76
CA ARG A 11 -2.19 15.79 -12.42
C ARG A 11 -3.46 15.14 -12.96
N GLU A 12 -3.46 14.72 -14.23
CA GLU A 12 -4.59 14.04 -14.86
C GLU A 12 -4.91 12.71 -14.16
N HIS A 13 -3.89 11.94 -13.80
CA HIS A 13 -4.07 10.70 -13.05
C HIS A 13 -4.69 10.94 -11.66
N ARG A 14 -4.18 11.92 -10.90
CA ARG A 14 -4.76 12.29 -9.60
C ARG A 14 -6.19 12.80 -9.71
N SER A 15 -6.51 13.56 -10.77
CA SER A 15 -7.89 14.02 -11.02
C SER A 15 -8.85 12.87 -11.23
N ARG A 16 -8.45 11.80 -11.95
CA ARG A 16 -9.27 10.61 -12.15
C ARG A 16 -9.50 9.85 -10.83
N LEU A 17 -8.44 9.66 -10.04
CA LEU A 17 -8.56 9.01 -8.72
C LEU A 17 -9.45 9.81 -7.76
N ALA A 18 -9.36 11.15 -7.78
CA ALA A 18 -10.22 12.00 -6.97
C ALA A 18 -11.70 11.88 -7.35
N GLN A 19 -12.02 11.78 -8.65
CA GLN A 19 -13.39 11.53 -9.12
C GLN A 19 -13.93 10.16 -8.71
N GLN A 20 -13.06 9.18 -8.48
CA GLN A 20 -13.40 7.86 -7.94
C GLN A 20 -13.53 7.87 -6.40
N GLY A 21 -13.40 9.04 -5.75
CA GLY A 21 -13.48 9.17 -4.29
C GLY A 21 -12.19 8.84 -3.54
N LEU A 22 -11.08 8.57 -4.24
CA LEU A 22 -9.80 8.24 -3.62
C LEU A 22 -9.01 9.51 -3.24
N ARG A 23 -8.36 9.48 -2.07
CA ARG A 23 -7.47 10.55 -1.62
C ARG A 23 -6.01 10.08 -1.62
N PRO A 24 -5.07 10.86 -2.18
CA PRO A 24 -3.65 10.51 -2.13
C PRO A 24 -3.12 10.63 -0.71
N VAL A 25 -2.39 9.62 -0.25
CA VAL A 25 -1.63 9.65 1.00
C VAL A 25 -0.15 9.48 0.67
N GLN A 26 0.70 10.33 1.26
CA GLN A 26 2.15 10.16 1.22
C GLN A 26 2.62 9.70 2.59
N ILE A 27 3.18 8.50 2.63
CA ILE A 27 3.83 7.95 3.81
C ILE A 27 5.30 7.70 3.50
N TRP A 28 6.14 7.83 4.51
CA TRP A 28 7.52 7.39 4.44
C TRP A 28 7.58 5.92 4.83
N VAL A 29 8.12 5.09 3.95
CA VAL A 29 8.35 3.66 4.18
C VAL A 29 9.83 3.39 4.35
N PRO A 30 10.24 2.34 5.09
CA PRO A 30 11.64 1.96 5.17
C PRO A 30 12.23 1.65 3.79
N ASP A 31 13.52 1.93 3.61
CA ASP A 31 14.22 1.58 2.37
C ASP A 31 14.39 0.06 2.26
N VAL A 32 13.70 -0.54 1.30
CA VAL A 32 13.72 -1.99 1.05
C VAL A 32 15.09 -2.52 0.60
N ARG A 33 16.01 -1.63 0.21
CA ARG A 33 17.38 -1.97 -0.20
C ARG A 33 18.39 -1.84 0.92
N ALA A 34 18.00 -1.27 2.07
CA ALA A 34 18.88 -1.14 3.21
C ALA A 34 19.32 -2.54 3.71
N PRO A 35 20.60 -2.71 4.08
CA PRO A 35 21.04 -3.93 4.73
C PRO A 35 20.18 -4.24 5.96
N GLY A 36 19.72 -5.49 6.08
CA GLY A 36 18.88 -5.94 7.19
C GLY A 36 17.37 -5.72 7.02
N PHE A 37 16.91 -5.00 5.98
CA PHE A 37 15.47 -4.81 5.75
C PHE A 37 14.70 -6.14 5.67
N ALA A 38 15.21 -7.12 4.93
CA ALA A 38 14.55 -8.41 4.79
C ALA A 38 14.40 -9.16 6.13
N GLN A 39 15.41 -9.06 7.00
CA GLN A 39 15.37 -9.67 8.33
C GLN A 39 14.34 -8.98 9.22
N GLU A 40 14.33 -7.65 9.21
CA GLU A 40 13.38 -6.87 10.00
C GLU A 40 11.94 -7.07 9.51
N ALA A 41 11.72 -7.04 8.19
CA ALA A 41 10.44 -7.34 7.58
C ALA A 41 9.95 -8.73 8.00
N HIS A 42 10.82 -9.75 7.94
CA HIS A 42 10.45 -11.09 8.39
C HIS A 42 10.07 -11.13 9.88
N ARG A 43 10.88 -10.50 10.75
CA ARG A 43 10.60 -10.42 12.19
C ARG A 43 9.25 -9.77 12.48
N GLN A 44 8.96 -8.65 11.82
CA GLN A 44 7.72 -7.89 12.00
C GLN A 44 6.51 -8.65 11.46
N SER A 45 6.63 -9.28 10.28
CA SER A 45 5.55 -10.13 9.74
C SER A 45 5.18 -11.26 10.70
N ARG A 46 6.17 -11.91 11.32
CA ARG A 46 5.92 -12.92 12.35
C ARG A 46 5.21 -12.35 13.57
N ALA A 47 5.65 -11.19 14.06
CA ALA A 47 5.03 -10.54 15.22
C ALA A 47 3.55 -10.19 14.97
N VAL A 48 3.21 -9.75 13.75
CA VAL A 48 1.81 -9.50 13.36
C VAL A 48 1.01 -10.80 13.30
N ALA A 49 1.56 -11.85 12.68
CA ALA A 49 0.89 -13.14 12.55
C ALA A 49 0.66 -13.84 13.91
N GLU A 50 1.55 -13.62 14.87
CA GLU A 50 1.46 -14.16 16.24
C GLU A 50 0.66 -13.24 17.18
N SER A 51 0.16 -12.10 16.69
CA SER A 51 -0.59 -11.15 17.51
C SER A 51 -1.98 -11.68 17.88
N MET A 52 -2.52 -11.22 19.01
CA MET A 52 -3.87 -11.58 19.45
C MET A 52 -4.95 -11.15 18.45
N SER A 53 -4.69 -10.10 17.67
CA SER A 53 -5.62 -9.55 16.67
C SER A 53 -5.53 -10.23 15.31
N ALA A 54 -4.56 -11.14 15.09
CA ALA A 54 -4.29 -11.70 13.77
C ALA A 54 -5.52 -12.34 13.11
N ALA A 55 -6.36 -13.02 13.90
CA ALA A 55 -7.58 -13.64 13.40
C ALA A 55 -8.63 -12.59 12.97
N ASP A 56 -8.82 -11.55 13.78
CA ASP A 56 -9.77 -10.48 13.51
C ASP A 56 -9.32 -9.63 12.31
N ASP A 57 -8.02 -9.33 12.22
CA ASP A 57 -7.41 -8.62 11.10
C ASP A 57 -7.62 -9.40 9.79
N GLN A 58 -7.38 -10.71 9.80
CA GLN A 58 -7.60 -11.56 8.63
C GLN A 58 -9.08 -11.63 8.26
N ALA A 59 -9.97 -11.81 9.24
CA ALA A 59 -11.41 -11.84 9.01
C ALA A 59 -11.94 -10.52 8.41
N PHE A 60 -11.42 -9.38 8.86
CA PHE A 60 -11.74 -8.08 8.28
C PHE A 60 -11.29 -7.99 6.82
N VAL A 61 -10.03 -8.37 6.53
CA VAL A 61 -9.49 -8.36 5.15
C VAL A 61 -10.32 -9.24 4.23
N ASP A 62 -10.68 -10.45 4.66
CA ASP A 62 -11.50 -11.37 3.88
C ASP A 62 -12.89 -10.81 3.62
N ALA A 63 -13.49 -10.13 4.60
CA ALA A 63 -14.81 -9.52 4.46
C ALA A 63 -14.86 -8.32 3.50
N VAL A 64 -13.75 -7.58 3.34
CA VAL A 64 -13.69 -6.40 2.46
C VAL A 64 -13.04 -6.67 1.10
N SER A 65 -12.37 -7.81 0.93
CA SER A 65 -11.72 -8.19 -0.31
C SER A 65 -12.74 -8.75 -1.30
N THR A 66 -12.79 -8.22 -2.51
CA THR A 66 -13.51 -8.83 -3.64
C THR A 66 -12.46 -9.37 -4.60
N TRP A 67 -12.35 -10.69 -4.69
CA TRP A 67 -11.59 -11.32 -5.77
C TRP A 67 -12.44 -11.24 -7.05
N PRO A 68 -11.88 -10.84 -8.21
CA PRO A 68 -12.61 -10.94 -9.45
C PRO A 68 -12.96 -12.41 -9.71
N ASP A 69 -14.21 -12.69 -10.06
CA ASP A 69 -14.57 -13.97 -10.64
C ASP A 69 -13.75 -14.15 -11.94
N GLU A 70 -13.17 -15.34 -12.16
CA GLU A 70 -12.43 -15.67 -13.39
C GLU A 70 -13.26 -15.48 -14.67
#